data_AF-A0AAD5AWN4-F1
#
_entry.id   AF-A0AAD5AWN4-F1
#
_cell.length_a   1.000
_cell.length_b   1.000
_cell.length_c   1.000
_cell.angle_alpha   90.00
_cell.angle_beta   90.00
_cell.angle_gamma   90.00
#
_symmetry.space_group_name_H-M   'P 1'
#
loop_
_entity.id
_entity.type
_entity.pdbx_description
1 polymer ?
#
loop_
_entity_poly.entity_id
_entity_poly.type
_entity_poly.pdbx_seq_one_letter_code
_entity_poly.pdbx_strand_id
1 'polypeptide(L)'
;MPQVPSLQRGAASHRYICTKILLTEGEETPFTAHCRNYENKYQILQTEIQKLKDQMQKLHKDLTKHHSLINTDSTKEILERSVHIDEQISAQYSAMQTLRSKEACEDTFQKITTIQEIYEAQLHDLLQLKQENAYLMTIARQIGLYILSIAKVKERLDPRFQEPKEPEADRTVTTLKIYEDKKVTNERKYR
;
A
#
# COMPACT_ATOMS: atom_id res chain seq x y z
N MET A 1 -14.46 39.60 -11.95
CA MET A 1 -14.53 38.68 -10.80
C MET A 1 -13.94 37.34 -11.24
N PRO A 2 -12.70 36.99 -10.87
CA PRO A 2 -12.23 35.64 -11.12
C PRO A 2 -12.82 34.72 -10.04
N GLN A 3 -13.55 33.70 -10.48
CA GLN A 3 -14.05 32.63 -9.61
C GLN A 3 -12.86 31.82 -9.10
N VAL A 4 -12.69 31.79 -7.77
CA VAL A 4 -11.76 30.84 -7.14
C VAL A 4 -12.39 29.45 -7.25
N PRO A 5 -11.71 28.45 -7.82
CA PRO A 5 -12.23 27.09 -7.87
C PRO A 5 -12.41 26.58 -6.43
N SER A 6 -13.63 26.24 -6.06
CA SER A 6 -13.93 25.63 -4.77
C SER A 6 -13.32 24.23 -4.74
N LEU A 7 -12.15 24.10 -4.13
CA LEU A 7 -11.59 22.81 -3.73
C LEU A 7 -12.42 22.25 -2.56
N GLN A 8 -13.65 21.82 -2.84
CA GLN A 8 -14.49 21.14 -1.86
C GLN A 8 -14.01 19.70 -1.70
N ARG A 9 -12.95 19.52 -0.89
CA ARG A 9 -12.80 18.28 -0.15
C ARG A 9 -13.93 18.24 0.88
N GLY A 10 -15.06 17.61 0.52
CA GLY A 10 -16.29 17.65 1.32
C GLY A 10 -16.17 17.00 2.70
N ALA A 11 -17.13 17.25 3.59
CA ALA A 11 -17.19 16.73 4.96
C ALA A 11 -17.12 15.18 5.05
N ALA A 12 -17.43 14.46 3.96
CA ALA A 12 -17.26 13.00 3.87
C ALA A 12 -15.78 12.59 3.75
N SER A 13 -14.96 13.35 3.01
CA SER A 13 -13.53 13.08 2.86
C SER A 13 -12.78 13.36 4.17
N HIS A 14 -13.19 14.39 4.92
CA HIS A 14 -12.65 14.68 6.24
C HIS A 14 -12.93 13.53 7.24
N ARG A 15 -14.18 13.05 7.28
CA ARG A 15 -14.58 11.91 8.12
C ARG A 15 -13.78 10.64 7.81
N TYR A 16 -13.58 10.32 6.53
CA TYR A 16 -12.79 9.14 6.12
C TYR A 16 -11.35 9.18 6.66
N ILE A 17 -10.69 10.34 6.59
CA ILE A 17 -9.33 10.52 7.07
C ILE A 17 -9.26 10.39 8.60
N CYS A 18 -10.22 11.00 9.33
CA CYS A 18 -10.32 10.85 10.78
C CYS A 18 -10.49 9.39 11.19
N THR A 19 -11.36 8.65 10.50
CA THR A 19 -11.59 7.23 10.77
C THR A 19 -10.32 6.40 10.53
N LYS A 20 -9.55 6.68 9.48
CA LYS A 20 -8.25 6.01 9.24
C LYS A 20 -7.26 6.21 10.39
N ILE A 21 -7.20 7.41 10.96
CA ILE A 21 -6.32 7.74 12.08
C ILE A 21 -6.78 7.03 13.37
N LEU A 22 -8.08 7.02 13.64
CA LEU A 22 -8.66 6.31 14.79
C LEU A 22 -8.48 4.79 14.68
N LEU A 23 -8.52 4.21 13.48
CA LEU A 23 -8.28 2.77 13.29
C LEU A 23 -6.82 2.34 13.54
N THR A 24 -5.89 3.27 13.73
CA THR A 24 -4.48 2.98 14.11
C THR A 24 -4.24 3.03 15.64
N GLU A 25 -5.30 3.05 16.45
CA GLU A 25 -5.34 3.26 17.92
C GLU A 25 -4.50 2.35 18.83
N GLY A 26 -3.63 1.48 18.29
CA GLY A 26 -2.76 0.59 19.09
C GLY A 26 -1.38 1.15 19.45
N GLU A 27 -0.83 2.09 18.66
CA GLU A 27 0.54 2.61 18.87
C GLU A 27 0.55 4.15 18.92
N GLU A 28 0.93 4.73 20.07
CA GLU A 28 1.23 6.15 20.21
C GLU A 28 2.53 6.45 19.46
N THR A 29 2.41 6.96 18.24
CA THR A 29 3.52 7.45 17.44
C THR A 29 3.49 8.98 17.37
N PRO A 30 4.63 9.65 17.13
CA PRO A 30 4.65 11.09 16.89
C PRO A 30 3.70 11.54 15.77
N PHE A 31 3.46 10.66 14.78
CA PHE A 31 2.54 10.91 13.68
C PHE A 31 1.07 10.83 14.13
N THR A 32 0.67 9.79 14.88
CA THR A 32 -0.72 9.67 15.37
C THR A 32 -1.08 10.80 16.34
N ALA A 33 -0.13 11.23 17.19
CA ALA A 33 -0.29 12.40 18.05
C ALA A 33 -0.43 13.72 17.26
N HIS A 34 0.36 13.91 16.21
CA HIS A 34 0.22 15.06 15.30
C HIS A 34 -1.15 15.11 14.64
N CYS A 35 -1.62 13.98 14.11
CA CYS A 35 -2.94 13.87 13.48
C CYS A 35 -4.09 14.22 14.45
N ARG A 36 -4.04 13.71 15.69
CA ARG A 36 -5.02 14.06 16.74
C ARG A 36 -5.02 15.56 17.06
N ASN A 37 -3.84 16.16 17.20
CA ASN A 37 -3.72 17.59 17.48
C ASN A 37 -4.28 18.44 16.33
N TYR A 38 -3.97 18.08 15.07
CA TYR A 38 -4.54 18.75 13.91
C TYR A 38 -6.07 18.68 13.90
N GLU A 39 -6.65 17.50 14.16
CA GLU A 39 -8.10 17.31 14.20
C GLU A 39 -8.76 18.22 15.25
N ASN A 40 -8.20 18.27 16.46
CA ASN A 40 -8.70 19.14 17.53
C ASN A 40 -8.72 20.61 17.10
N LYS A 41 -7.64 21.09 16.46
CA LYS A 41 -7.57 22.47 15.95
C LYS A 41 -8.55 22.72 14.82
N TYR A 42 -8.70 21.76 13.91
CA TYR A 42 -9.67 21.85 12.82
C TYR A 42 -11.11 21.95 13.35
N GLN A 43 -11.48 21.15 14.37
CA GLN A 43 -12.79 21.22 15.02
C GLN A 43 -13.05 22.59 15.68
N ILE A 44 -12.04 23.16 16.34
CA ILE A 44 -12.11 24.51 16.92
C ILE A 44 -12.36 25.54 15.81
N LEU A 45 -11.54 25.54 14.75
CA LEU A 45 -11.70 26.47 13.62
C LEU A 45 -13.06 26.30 12.92
N GLN A 46 -13.51 25.07 12.74
CA GLN A 46 -14.81 24.77 12.14
C GLN A 46 -15.95 25.36 12.99
N THR A 47 -15.86 25.23 14.31
CA THR A 47 -16.84 25.80 15.24
C THR A 47 -16.83 27.33 15.19
N GLU A 48 -15.65 27.97 15.18
CA GLU A 48 -15.54 29.43 15.09
C GLU A 48 -16.07 29.98 13.77
N ILE A 49 -15.79 29.31 12.64
CA ILE A 49 -16.37 29.67 11.34
C ILE A 49 -17.90 29.56 11.38
N GLN A 50 -18.45 28.53 12.01
CA GLN A 50 -19.89 28.39 12.12
C GLN A 50 -20.52 29.51 12.96
N LYS A 51 -19.90 29.87 14.10
CA LYS A 51 -20.32 31.03 14.90
C LYS A 51 -20.30 32.32 14.07
N LEU A 52 -19.26 32.53 13.28
CA LEU A 52 -19.13 33.70 12.41
C LEU A 52 -20.24 33.75 11.36
N LYS A 53 -20.59 32.61 10.76
CA LYS A 53 -21.73 32.49 9.83
C LYS A 53 -23.04 32.86 10.51
N ASP A 54 -23.27 32.36 11.72
CA ASP A 54 -24.50 32.64 12.46
C ASP A 54 -24.61 34.13 12.83
N GLN A 55 -23.49 34.75 13.24
CA GLN A 55 -23.40 36.20 13.49
C GLN A 55 -23.69 37.03 12.23
N MET A 56 -23.08 36.66 11.10
CA MET A 56 -23.29 37.35 9.82
C MET A 56 -24.73 37.21 9.33
N GLN A 57 -25.34 36.03 9.47
CA GLN A 57 -26.75 35.81 9.14
C GLN A 57 -27.68 36.64 10.01
N LYS A 58 -27.40 36.74 11.32
CA LYS A 58 -28.17 37.60 12.24
C LYS A 58 -28.06 39.07 11.84
N LEU A 59 -26.84 39.57 11.61
CA LEU A 59 -26.62 40.94 11.15
C LEU A 59 -27.35 41.23 9.84
N HIS A 60 -27.30 40.31 8.88
CA HIS A 60 -28.00 40.44 7.61
C HIS A 60 -29.54 40.47 7.79
N LYS A 61 -30.07 39.63 8.70
CA LYS A 61 -31.49 39.63 9.05
C LYS A 61 -31.91 40.96 9.69
N ASP A 62 -31.12 41.49 10.61
CA ASP A 62 -31.40 42.76 11.30
C ASP A 62 -31.35 43.94 10.32
N LEU A 63 -30.36 43.96 9.42
CA LEU A 63 -30.25 44.92 8.33
C LEU A 63 -31.48 44.89 7.42
N THR A 64 -31.87 43.70 6.97
CA THR A 64 -32.91 43.54 5.94
C THR A 64 -34.33 43.66 6.51
N LYS A 65 -34.58 43.17 7.73
CA LYS A 65 -35.93 43.14 8.34
C LYS A 65 -36.19 44.26 9.32
N HIS A 66 -35.17 44.70 10.05
CA HIS A 66 -35.39 45.61 11.17
C HIS A 66 -34.92 47.03 10.89
N HIS A 67 -33.97 47.25 9.95
CA HIS A 67 -33.43 48.55 9.47
C HIS A 67 -32.89 49.52 10.55
N SER A 68 -33.47 49.59 11.75
CA SER A 68 -33.18 50.47 12.88
C SER A 68 -32.29 49.84 13.96
N LEU A 69 -31.95 48.55 13.86
CA LEU A 69 -31.11 47.81 14.83
C LEU A 69 -29.67 47.57 14.34
N ILE A 70 -29.23 48.27 13.28
CA ILE A 70 -27.92 48.06 12.67
C ILE A 70 -26.84 48.57 13.62
N ASN A 71 -26.14 47.64 14.27
CA ASN A 71 -24.95 47.94 15.06
C ASN A 71 -23.70 47.84 14.17
N THR A 72 -23.18 48.96 13.69
CA THR A 72 -21.96 48.99 12.88
C THR A 72 -20.73 48.40 13.59
N ASP A 73 -20.68 48.46 14.92
CA ASP A 73 -19.58 47.87 15.70
C ASP A 73 -19.59 46.34 15.60
N SER A 74 -20.76 45.72 15.44
CA SER A 74 -20.86 44.27 15.23
C SER A 74 -20.26 43.82 13.89
N THR A 75 -20.31 44.67 12.86
CA THR A 75 -19.70 44.37 11.56
C THR A 75 -18.17 44.39 11.68
N LYS A 76 -17.64 45.35 12.44
CA LYS A 76 -16.21 45.46 12.71
C LYS A 76 -15.70 44.26 13.52
N GLU A 77 -16.44 43.85 14.56
CA GLU A 77 -16.09 42.67 15.36
C GLU A 77 -16.10 41.37 14.52
N ILE A 78 -17.10 41.19 13.64
CA ILE A 78 -17.16 40.05 12.72
C ILE A 78 -15.94 40.07 11.78
N LEU A 79 -15.56 41.25 11.26
CA LEU A 79 -14.40 41.37 10.38
C LEU A 79 -13.10 41.04 11.13
N GLU A 80 -12.89 41.60 12.31
CA GLU A 80 -11.71 41.33 13.16
C GLU A 80 -11.59 39.83 13.49
N ARG A 81 -12.69 39.19 13.89
CA ARG A 81 -12.73 37.73 14.11
C ARG A 81 -12.44 36.94 12.85
N SER A 82 -12.97 37.37 11.70
CA SER A 82 -12.73 36.72 10.41
C SER A 82 -11.24 36.74 10.05
N VAL A 83 -10.57 37.88 10.22
CA VAL A 83 -9.13 38.03 9.96
C VAL A 83 -8.33 37.12 10.89
N HIS A 84 -8.64 37.12 12.18
CA HIS A 84 -7.96 36.26 13.15
C HIS A 84 -8.14 34.76 12.85
N ILE A 85 -9.32 34.32 12.40
CA ILE A 85 -9.53 32.93 11.97
C ILE A 85 -8.68 32.63 10.72
N ASP A 86 -8.60 33.54 9.76
CA ASP A 86 -7.80 33.38 8.55
C ASP A 86 -6.29 33.26 8.84
N GLU A 87 -5.77 34.07 9.76
CA GLU A 87 -4.40 33.97 10.25
C GLU A 87 -4.11 32.60 10.88
N GLN A 88 -5.03 32.09 11.71
CA GLN A 88 -4.90 30.75 12.30
C GLN A 88 -4.93 29.64 11.26
N ILE A 89 -5.82 29.73 10.26
CA ILE A 89 -5.89 28.77 9.15
C ILE A 89 -4.58 28.80 8.37
N SER A 90 -4.07 29.98 8.04
CA SER A 90 -2.81 30.17 7.30
C SER A 90 -1.61 29.60 8.07
N ALA A 91 -1.58 29.79 9.40
CA ALA A 91 -0.56 29.21 10.26
C ALA A 91 -0.64 27.67 10.31
N GLN A 92 -1.84 27.09 10.45
CA GLN A 92 -1.99 25.62 10.42
C GLN A 92 -1.64 25.04 9.06
N TYR A 93 -2.03 25.70 7.96
CA TYR A 93 -1.69 25.28 6.61
C TYR A 93 -0.18 25.27 6.39
N SER A 94 0.52 26.33 6.79
CA SER A 94 1.98 26.44 6.66
C SER A 94 2.72 25.37 7.48
N ALA A 95 2.24 25.09 8.71
CA ALA A 95 2.79 24.03 9.54
C ALA A 95 2.62 22.65 8.89
N MET A 96 1.45 22.38 8.30
CA MET A 96 1.16 21.13 7.59
C MET A 96 2.02 20.99 6.33
N GLN A 97 2.16 22.07 5.56
CA GLN A 97 2.98 22.09 4.36
C GLN A 97 4.45 21.82 4.69
N THR A 98 4.97 22.41 5.77
CA THR A 98 6.34 22.18 6.26
C THR A 98 6.55 20.73 6.64
N LEU A 99 5.62 20.13 7.39
CA LEU A 99 5.69 18.72 7.78
C LEU A 99 5.63 17.79 6.57
N ARG A 100 4.78 18.10 5.58
CA ARG A 100 4.67 17.35 4.33
C ARG A 100 5.95 17.41 3.50
N SER A 101 6.61 18.56 3.46
CA SER A 101 7.85 18.78 2.71
C SER A 101 9.11 18.46 3.51
N LYS A 102 9.00 17.86 4.71
CA LYS A 102 10.20 17.46 5.45
C LYS A 102 10.91 16.38 4.64
N GLU A 103 12.20 16.59 4.45
CA GLU A 103 13.14 15.67 3.81
C GLU A 103 12.99 14.23 4.33
N ALA A 104 12.77 14.04 5.64
CA ALA A 104 12.51 12.72 6.22
C ALA A 104 11.29 11.98 5.64
N CYS A 105 10.24 12.69 5.20
CA CYS A 105 9.07 12.09 4.54
C CYS A 105 9.38 11.70 3.09
N GLU A 106 10.14 12.53 2.38
CA GLU A 106 10.57 12.26 1.00
C GLU A 106 11.59 11.11 0.96
N ASP A 107 12.55 11.10 1.89
CA ASP A 107 13.54 10.04 2.08
C ASP A 107 12.91 8.69 2.37
N THR A 108 11.91 8.65 3.25
CA THR A 108 11.22 7.39 3.60
C THR A 108 10.44 6.85 2.41
N PHE A 109 9.76 7.72 1.66
CA PHE A 109 9.08 7.32 0.42
C PHE A 109 10.06 6.78 -0.61
N GLN A 110 11.16 7.50 -0.88
CA GLN A 110 12.16 7.09 -1.84
C GLN A 110 12.82 5.76 -1.45
N LYS A 111 13.13 5.55 -0.16
CA LYS A 111 13.66 4.29 0.35
C LYS A 111 12.71 3.12 0.10
N ILE A 112 11.41 3.31 0.35
CA ILE A 112 10.40 2.28 0.10
C ILE A 112 10.34 1.94 -1.39
N THR A 113 10.35 2.94 -2.28
CA THR A 113 10.39 2.73 -3.73
C THR A 113 11.62 1.93 -4.15
N THR A 114 12.81 2.31 -3.69
CA THR A 114 14.05 1.57 -3.99
C THR A 114 14.02 0.14 -3.47
N ILE A 115 13.49 -0.09 -2.26
CA ILE A 115 13.33 -1.45 -1.71
C ILE A 115 12.39 -2.29 -2.59
N GLN A 116 11.28 -1.71 -3.06
CA GLN A 116 10.35 -2.39 -3.95
C GLN A 116 10.99 -2.76 -5.29
N GLU A 117 11.75 -1.84 -5.90
CA GLU A 117 12.50 -2.08 -7.14
C GLU A 117 13.53 -3.22 -6.98
N ILE A 118 14.25 -3.26 -5.86
CA ILE A 118 15.21 -4.33 -5.56
C ILE A 118 14.50 -5.68 -5.46
N TYR A 119 13.38 -5.74 -4.73
CA TYR A 119 12.62 -6.99 -4.60
C TYR A 119 12.03 -7.47 -5.94
N GLU A 120 11.56 -6.56 -6.79
CA GLU A 120 11.11 -6.90 -8.15
C GLU A 120 12.24 -7.50 -8.99
N ALA A 121 13.41 -6.86 -9.00
CA ALA A 121 14.58 -7.38 -9.72
C ALA A 121 14.97 -8.79 -9.22
N GLN A 122 15.02 -8.99 -7.89
CA GLN A 122 15.33 -10.29 -7.29
C GLN A 122 14.30 -11.37 -7.64
N LEU A 123 13.01 -11.02 -7.69
CA LEU A 123 11.97 -11.94 -8.12
C LEU A 123 12.15 -12.34 -9.60
N HIS A 124 12.53 -11.40 -10.46
CA HIS A 124 12.83 -11.68 -11.86
C HIS A 124 14.03 -12.63 -12.01
N ASP A 125 15.12 -12.40 -11.27
CA ASP A 125 16.29 -13.29 -11.27
C ASP A 125 15.92 -14.73 -10.87
N LEU A 126 15.10 -14.89 -9.83
CA LEU A 126 14.64 -16.21 -9.37
C LEU A 126 13.76 -16.91 -10.41
N LEU A 127 12.89 -16.16 -11.10
CA LEU A 127 12.07 -16.70 -12.18
C LEU A 127 12.94 -17.16 -13.36
N GLN A 128 13.96 -16.40 -13.71
CA GLN A 128 14.93 -16.77 -14.75
C GLN A 128 15.65 -18.07 -14.38
N LEU A 129 16.22 -18.16 -13.19
CA LEU A 129 16.90 -19.38 -12.72
C LEU A 129 15.98 -20.61 -12.72
N LYS A 130 14.71 -20.42 -12.35
CA LYS A 130 13.70 -21.49 -12.39
C LYS A 130 13.44 -21.96 -13.83
N GLN A 131 13.39 -21.04 -14.79
CA GLN A 131 13.21 -21.36 -16.20
C GLN A 131 14.43 -22.10 -16.76
N GLU A 132 15.65 -21.63 -16.47
CA GLU A 132 16.89 -22.31 -16.86
C GLU A 132 16.96 -23.73 -16.31
N ASN A 133 16.63 -23.94 -15.04
CA ASN A 133 16.59 -25.27 -14.44
C ASN A 133 15.53 -26.17 -15.09
N ALA A 134 14.34 -25.64 -15.42
CA ALA A 134 13.32 -26.40 -16.14
C ALA A 134 13.80 -26.86 -17.54
N TYR A 135 14.56 -26.00 -18.22
CA TYR A 135 15.20 -26.33 -19.49
C TYR A 135 16.24 -27.46 -19.34
N LEU A 136 17.12 -27.35 -18.33
CA LEU A 136 18.10 -28.40 -18.02
C LEU A 136 17.43 -29.74 -17.67
N MET A 137 16.35 -29.71 -16.88
CA MET A 137 15.56 -30.91 -16.57
C MET A 137 14.99 -31.56 -17.83
N THR A 138 14.56 -30.77 -18.81
CA THR A 138 14.02 -31.27 -20.08
C THR A 138 15.11 -31.99 -20.89
N ILE A 139 16.29 -31.38 -21.01
CA ILE A 139 17.45 -31.99 -21.69
C ILE A 139 17.87 -33.28 -20.97
N ALA A 140 18.01 -33.25 -19.64
CA ALA A 140 18.43 -34.40 -18.85
C ALA A 140 17.48 -35.59 -19.03
N ARG A 141 16.17 -35.36 -19.09
CA ARG A 141 15.18 -36.41 -19.39
C ARG A 141 15.39 -37.02 -20.77
N GLN A 142 15.59 -36.19 -21.80
CA GLN A 142 15.81 -36.68 -23.16
C GLN A 142 17.10 -37.50 -23.25
N ILE A 143 18.21 -37.00 -22.70
CA ILE A 143 19.48 -37.73 -22.63
C ILE A 143 19.30 -39.07 -21.89
N GLY A 144 18.57 -39.07 -20.76
CA GLY A 144 18.28 -40.29 -20.02
C GLY A 144 17.56 -41.35 -20.88
N LEU A 145 16.57 -40.95 -21.67
CA LEU A 145 15.89 -41.85 -22.61
C LEU A 145 16.82 -42.38 -23.71
N TYR A 146 17.71 -41.53 -24.24
CA TYR A 146 18.72 -41.95 -25.23
C TYR A 146 19.71 -42.96 -24.65
N ILE A 147 20.19 -42.74 -23.42
CA ILE A 147 21.10 -43.67 -22.73
C ILE A 147 20.43 -45.05 -22.55
N LEU A 148 19.17 -45.09 -22.12
CA LEU A 148 18.41 -46.34 -21.96
C LEU A 148 18.25 -47.08 -23.31
N SER A 149 17.95 -46.35 -24.39
CA SER A 149 17.86 -46.92 -25.73
C SER A 149 19.19 -47.54 -26.18
N ILE A 150 20.30 -46.83 -25.98
CA ILE A 150 21.65 -47.32 -26.31
C ILE A 150 22.01 -48.56 -25.47
N ALA A 151 21.74 -48.54 -24.17
CA ALA A 151 22.00 -49.68 -23.29
C ALA A 151 21.28 -50.95 -23.77
N LYS A 152 20.00 -50.81 -24.15
CA LYS A 152 19.20 -51.91 -24.70
C LYS A 152 19.72 -52.42 -26.05
N VAL A 153 20.22 -51.53 -26.92
CA VAL A 153 20.87 -51.94 -28.16
C VAL A 153 22.18 -52.67 -27.89
N LYS A 154 22.98 -52.19 -26.93
CA LYS A 154 24.25 -52.80 -26.52
C LYS A 154 24.06 -54.22 -25.98
N GLU A 155 23.04 -54.44 -25.15
CA GLU A 155 22.67 -55.77 -24.63
C GLU A 155 22.32 -56.76 -25.75
N ARG A 156 21.66 -56.31 -26.82
CA ARG A 156 21.32 -57.15 -27.97
C ARG A 156 22.53 -57.53 -28.84
N LEU A 157 23.57 -56.69 -28.86
CA LEU A 157 24.71 -56.84 -29.77
C LEU A 157 25.86 -57.68 -29.18
N ASP A 158 25.98 -57.78 -27.85
CA ASP A 158 26.99 -58.63 -27.20
C ASP A 158 26.31 -59.60 -26.21
N PRO A 159 26.16 -60.90 -26.59
CA PRO A 159 25.41 -61.89 -25.81
C PRO A 159 26.02 -62.20 -24.43
N ARG A 160 27.22 -61.69 -24.14
CA ARG A 160 27.84 -61.78 -22.80
C ARG A 160 27.20 -60.86 -21.76
N PHE A 161 26.37 -59.89 -22.18
CA PHE A 161 25.65 -58.98 -21.29
C PHE A 161 24.20 -59.43 -21.00
N GLN A 162 23.76 -60.58 -21.50
CA GLN A 162 22.53 -61.22 -21.02
C GLN A 162 22.83 -61.83 -19.64
N GLU A 163 22.63 -61.05 -18.57
CA GLU A 163 22.63 -61.61 -17.21
C GLU A 163 21.54 -62.70 -17.10
N PRO A 164 21.79 -63.81 -16.38
CA PRO A 164 20.74 -64.75 -16.01
C PRO A 164 19.62 -63.96 -15.31
N LYS A 165 18.39 -64.05 -15.82
CA LYS A 165 17.22 -63.35 -15.27
C LYS A 165 17.06 -63.66 -13.77
N GLU A 166 17.49 -62.75 -12.90
CA GLU A 166 16.97 -62.67 -11.54
C GLU A 166 15.60 -61.98 -11.54
N PRO A 167 14.68 -62.39 -10.66
CA PRO A 167 13.28 -61.99 -10.75
C PRO A 167 13.08 -60.48 -10.51
N GLU A 168 12.29 -59.90 -11.40
CA GLU A 168 11.80 -58.51 -11.36
C GLU A 168 11.19 -58.15 -10.01
N ALA A 169 11.91 -57.39 -9.18
CA ALA A 169 11.28 -56.58 -8.15
C ALA A 169 12.15 -55.35 -7.85
N ASP A 170 11.49 -54.18 -7.84
CA ASP A 170 11.83 -53.07 -6.94
C ASP A 170 12.73 -51.91 -7.44
N ARG A 171 13.05 -51.77 -8.74
CA ARG A 171 13.75 -50.54 -9.23
C ARG A 171 12.85 -49.48 -9.87
N THR A 172 11.72 -49.88 -10.45
CA THR A 172 10.72 -48.95 -11.00
C THR A 172 9.88 -48.26 -9.92
N VAL A 173 9.67 -48.92 -8.78
CA VAL A 173 8.88 -48.38 -7.65
C VAL A 173 9.62 -47.27 -6.92
N THR A 174 10.94 -47.38 -6.75
CA THR A 174 11.75 -46.35 -6.06
C THR A 174 11.75 -45.04 -6.81
N THR A 175 11.77 -45.08 -8.15
CA THR A 175 11.83 -43.87 -8.98
C THR A 175 10.48 -43.14 -9.04
N LEU A 176 9.36 -43.86 -8.95
CA LEU A 176 8.01 -43.28 -8.86
C LEU A 176 7.72 -42.68 -7.47
N LYS A 177 8.17 -43.32 -6.38
CA LYS A 177 8.00 -42.80 -5.01
C LYS A 177 8.63 -41.41 -4.82
N ILE A 178 9.78 -41.15 -5.44
CA ILE A 178 10.47 -39.85 -5.31
C ILE A 178 9.70 -38.72 -6.01
N TYR A 179 8.89 -39.03 -7.03
CA TYR A 179 8.04 -38.04 -7.71
C TYR A 179 6.75 -37.74 -6.93
N GLU A 180 6.15 -38.72 -6.25
CA GLU A 180 4.96 -38.50 -5.44
C GLU A 180 5.26 -37.74 -4.14
N ASP A 181 6.38 -38.03 -3.46
CA ASP A 181 6.73 -37.39 -2.18
C ASP A 181 7.02 -35.88 -2.34
N LYS A 182 7.55 -35.47 -3.50
CA LYS A 182 7.78 -34.04 -3.81
C LYS A 182 6.49 -33.26 -4.04
N LYS A 183 5.41 -33.92 -4.49
CA LYS A 183 4.10 -33.27 -4.73
C LYS A 183 3.38 -33.00 -3.40
N VAL A 184 3.41 -33.96 -2.47
CA VAL A 184 2.78 -33.85 -1.13
C VAL A 184 3.49 -32.83 -0.25
N THR A 185 4.81 -32.69 -0.37
CA THR A 185 5.58 -31.72 0.44
C THR A 185 5.37 -30.28 -0.02
N ASN A 186 5.02 -30.06 -1.30
CA ASN A 186 4.75 -28.72 -1.85
C ASN A 186 3.35 -28.21 -1.51
N GLU A 187 2.34 -29.09 -1.38
CA GLU A 187 0.98 -28.69 -1.00
C GLU A 187 0.84 -28.31 0.49
N ARG A 188 1.71 -28.83 1.36
CA ARG A 188 1.70 -28.50 2.81
C ARG A 188 2.35 -27.16 3.16
N LYS A 189 3.09 -26.54 2.24
CA LYS A 189 3.75 -25.24 2.46
C LYS A 189 2.89 -24.03 2.09
N TYR A 190 1.68 -24.25 1.56
CA TYR A 190 0.74 -23.19 1.15
C TYR A 190 -0.65 -23.32 1.82
N ARG A 191 -0.72 -23.89 3.02
CA ARG A 191 -1.92 -23.90 3.85
C ARG A 191 -1.69 -23.15 5.15
#